data_AF-A0A439TZH1-F1
#
_entry.id   AF-A0A439TZH1-F1
#
_cell.length_a   1.000
_cell.length_b   1.000
_cell.length_c   1.000
_cell.angle_alpha   90.00
_cell.angle_beta   90.00
_cell.angle_gamma   90.00
#
_symmetry.space_group_name_H-M   'P 1'
#
loop_
_entity.id
_entity.type
_entity.pdbx_description
1 polymer ?
#
loop_
_entity_poly.entity_id
_entity_poly.type
_entity_poly.pdbx_seq_one_letter_code
_entity_poly.pdbx_strand_id
1 'polypeptide(L)'
;MPHETEIIDAVSVGNGDAGRVVGQSLRALRQAAGFTQLEMAKRLGVGQAAISKIEQRGDVQISSLQRYVEALGASLRIDAAFPVHSEFGVRIQAKLGGAVADDDQYVLPIFGDRDDTRPAKRDIVISIKPNYSGKIFDGVKTIELRRRFPLSVAPGATAYIYSTSPEMALVGAIKIENVERLELSVLWKKHGRSASIKKVEFDEYFSGLEEGFALRLSTPRRFTRPLTLPELKERFGFKAPQSFLYAKPDLQKALRNEHTNISD
;
A
#
# COMPACT_ATOMS: atom_id res chain seq x y z
N MET A 1 20.82 -13.60 4.43
CA MET A 1 19.53 -13.98 3.81
C MET A 1 18.51 -12.93 4.22
N PRO A 2 17.85 -12.22 3.30
CA PRO A 2 16.80 -11.28 3.67
C PRO A 2 15.53 -12.07 4.01
N HIS A 3 15.02 -11.91 5.24
CA HIS A 3 13.75 -12.49 5.67
C HIS A 3 12.61 -11.72 4.99
N GLU A 4 11.88 -12.38 4.11
CA GLU A 4 10.71 -11.84 3.42
C GLU A 4 9.62 -11.60 4.49
N THR A 5 9.36 -10.34 4.83
CA THR A 5 8.40 -9.97 5.88
C THR A 5 6.99 -10.03 5.30
N GLU A 6 6.32 -11.16 5.47
CA GLU A 6 4.92 -11.32 5.07
C GLU A 6 4.01 -10.58 6.07
N ILE A 7 3.22 -9.62 5.57
CA ILE A 7 2.26 -8.87 6.39
C ILE A 7 0.94 -9.62 6.36
N ILE A 8 0.47 -10.03 7.53
CA ILE A 8 -0.81 -10.73 7.69
C ILE A 8 -1.77 -9.82 8.45
N ASP A 9 -2.84 -9.40 7.76
CA ASP A 9 -3.80 -8.44 8.29
C ASP A 9 -4.81 -9.12 9.22
N ALA A 10 -4.91 -8.62 10.46
CA ALA A 10 -5.97 -8.99 11.38
C ALA A 10 -7.05 -7.89 11.36
N VAL A 11 -8.20 -8.17 10.74
CA VAL A 11 -9.30 -7.21 10.59
C VAL A 11 -10.43 -7.56 11.57
N SER A 12 -10.81 -6.62 12.43
CA SER A 12 -12.03 -6.73 13.24
C SER A 12 -13.23 -6.23 12.44
N VAL A 13 -14.23 -7.08 12.23
CA VAL A 13 -15.51 -6.71 11.59
C VAL A 13 -16.60 -6.69 12.66
N GLY A 14 -16.84 -5.54 13.28
CA GLY A 14 -17.97 -5.28 14.18
C GLY A 14 -17.64 -5.14 15.68
N ASN A 15 -18.66 -4.76 16.47
CA ASN A 15 -18.61 -4.46 17.93
C ASN A 15 -18.35 -5.68 18.84
N GLY A 16 -17.76 -6.76 18.32
CA GLY A 16 -17.40 -7.94 19.09
C GLY A 16 -16.11 -7.76 19.89
N ASP A 17 -15.95 -8.57 20.93
CA ASP A 17 -14.77 -8.66 21.80
C ASP A 17 -13.47 -8.75 20.98
N ALA A 18 -12.86 -7.58 20.73
CA ALA A 18 -11.71 -7.39 19.84
C ALA A 18 -10.55 -8.30 20.23
N GLY A 19 -10.45 -8.60 21.52
CA GLY A 19 -9.48 -9.54 22.01
C GLY A 19 -9.66 -10.93 21.40
N ARG A 20 -10.89 -11.46 21.43
CA ARG A 20 -11.19 -12.82 20.97
C ARG A 20 -10.88 -13.01 19.49
N VAL A 21 -11.06 -11.95 18.69
CA VAL A 21 -10.68 -11.90 17.28
C VAL A 21 -9.16 -12.01 17.13
N VAL A 22 -8.40 -11.18 17.87
CA VAL A 22 -6.92 -11.20 17.85
C VAL A 22 -6.38 -12.59 18.26
N GLY A 23 -6.93 -13.21 19.30
CA GLY A 23 -6.53 -14.54 19.75
C GLY A 23 -6.72 -15.63 18.68
N GLN A 24 -7.83 -15.58 17.94
CA GLN A 24 -8.10 -16.50 16.84
C GLN A 24 -7.15 -16.29 15.65
N SER A 25 -6.85 -15.04 15.30
CA SER A 25 -5.88 -14.71 14.26
C SER A 25 -4.47 -15.21 14.61
N LEU A 26 -4.03 -15.03 15.87
CA LEU A 26 -2.73 -15.55 16.33
C LEU A 26 -2.66 -17.08 16.27
N ARG A 27 -3.76 -17.76 16.63
CA ARG A 27 -3.84 -19.22 16.49
C ARG A 27 -3.66 -19.65 15.04
N ALA A 28 -4.36 -18.99 14.11
CA ALA A 28 -4.26 -19.29 12.68
C ALA A 28 -2.83 -19.06 12.17
N LEU A 29 -2.19 -17.95 12.58
CA LEU A 29 -0.80 -17.63 12.26
C LEU A 29 0.18 -18.71 12.74
N ARG A 30 0.07 -19.12 14.01
CA ARG A 30 0.92 -20.16 14.57
C ARG A 30 0.75 -21.49 13.83
N GLN A 31 -0.49 -21.86 13.49
CA GLN A 31 -0.77 -23.09 12.75
C GLN A 31 -0.21 -23.04 11.32
N ALA A 32 -0.34 -21.90 10.63
CA ALA A 32 0.24 -21.69 9.30
C ALA A 32 1.78 -21.75 9.34
N ALA A 33 2.39 -21.23 10.40
CA ALA A 33 3.83 -21.32 10.64
C ALA A 33 4.30 -22.72 11.10
N GLY A 34 3.40 -23.70 11.22
CA GLY A 34 3.72 -25.08 11.54
C GLY A 34 4.05 -25.36 13.00
N PHE A 35 3.79 -24.42 13.92
CA PHE A 35 4.09 -24.60 15.34
C PHE A 35 2.90 -25.13 16.14
N THR A 36 3.16 -26.02 17.09
CA THR A 36 2.23 -26.36 18.16
C THR A 36 2.22 -25.28 19.24
N GLN A 37 1.19 -25.23 20.09
CA GLN A 37 1.17 -24.31 21.23
C GLN A 37 2.35 -24.55 22.19
N LEU A 38 2.81 -25.81 22.31
CA LEU A 38 3.93 -26.18 23.17
C LEU A 38 5.26 -25.67 22.62
N GLU A 39 5.48 -25.78 21.31
CA GLU A 39 6.68 -25.25 20.66
C GLU A 39 6.72 -23.72 20.69
N MET A 40 5.55 -23.08 20.49
CA MET A 40 5.43 -21.64 20.62
C MET A 40 5.72 -21.17 22.05
N ALA A 41 5.23 -21.91 23.04
CA ALA A 41 5.49 -21.64 24.45
C ALA A 41 7.00 -21.73 24.78
N LYS A 42 7.68 -22.76 24.27
CA LYS A 42 9.14 -22.92 24.40
C LYS A 42 9.89 -21.74 23.80
N ARG A 43 9.52 -21.30 22.59
CA ARG A 43 10.14 -20.13 21.92
C ARG A 43 9.96 -18.84 22.71
N LEU A 44 8.81 -18.68 23.34
CA LEU A 44 8.49 -17.49 24.13
C LEU A 44 9.01 -17.52 25.57
N GLY A 45 9.54 -18.66 26.04
CA GLY A 45 9.96 -18.87 27.41
C GLY A 45 8.79 -18.83 28.41
N VAL A 46 7.61 -19.28 27.99
CA VAL A 46 6.39 -19.30 28.82
C VAL A 46 5.76 -20.69 28.86
N GLY A 47 4.80 -20.93 29.75
CA GLY A 47 4.04 -22.18 29.78
C GLY A 47 2.99 -22.28 28.67
N GLN A 48 2.66 -23.50 28.22
CA GLN A 48 1.65 -23.73 27.16
C GLN A 48 0.27 -23.18 27.53
N ALA A 49 -0.08 -23.17 28.82
CA ALA A 49 -1.31 -22.56 29.31
C ALA A 49 -1.40 -21.05 29.01
N ALA A 50 -0.26 -20.34 28.97
CA ALA A 50 -0.21 -18.92 28.62
C ALA A 50 -0.56 -18.70 27.14
N ILE A 51 -0.05 -19.55 26.24
CA ILE A 51 -0.34 -19.52 24.80
C ILE A 51 -1.82 -19.82 24.55
N SER A 52 -2.34 -20.86 25.20
CA SER A 52 -3.77 -21.20 25.13
C SER A 52 -4.65 -20.05 25.61
N LYS A 53 -4.27 -19.38 26.71
CA LYS A 53 -4.99 -18.23 27.25
C LYS A 53 -4.99 -17.03 26.27
N ILE A 54 -3.84 -16.74 25.66
CA ILE A 54 -3.69 -15.67 24.65
C ILE A 54 -4.58 -15.97 23.43
N GLU A 55 -4.61 -17.21 22.95
CA GLU A 55 -5.41 -17.61 21.78
C GLU A 55 -6.92 -17.71 22.07
N GLN A 56 -7.33 -17.89 23.32
CA GLN A 56 -8.74 -18.12 23.70
C GLN A 56 -9.46 -16.92 24.34
N ARG A 57 -8.80 -16.20 25.26
CA ARG A 57 -9.46 -15.22 26.15
C ARG A 57 -9.45 -13.80 25.62
N GLY A 58 -8.66 -13.56 24.58
CA GLY A 58 -8.70 -12.33 23.82
C GLY A 58 -8.06 -11.10 24.45
N ASP A 59 -8.03 -10.96 25.77
CA ASP A 59 -7.34 -9.83 26.39
C ASP A 59 -5.81 -10.03 26.34
N VAL A 60 -5.21 -9.60 25.23
CA VAL A 60 -3.78 -9.73 24.94
C VAL A 60 -3.14 -8.36 25.10
N GLN A 61 -2.21 -8.24 26.06
CA GLN A 61 -1.38 -7.05 26.16
C GLN A 61 -0.55 -6.87 24.86
N ILE A 62 -0.41 -5.64 24.38
CA ILE A 62 0.34 -5.32 23.15
C ILE A 62 1.78 -5.86 23.22
N SER A 63 2.42 -5.79 24.39
CA SER A 63 3.75 -6.37 24.64
C SER A 63 3.79 -7.90 24.43
N SER A 64 2.74 -8.60 24.85
CA SER A 64 2.58 -10.04 24.64
C SER A 64 2.34 -10.36 23.16
N LEU A 65 1.56 -9.53 22.47
CA LEU A 65 1.32 -9.65 21.03
C LEU A 65 2.63 -9.49 20.24
N GLN A 66 3.41 -8.47 20.56
CA GLN A 66 4.71 -8.20 19.94
C GLN A 66 5.66 -9.39 20.11
N ARG A 67 5.86 -9.85 21.35
CA ARG A 67 6.71 -11.02 21.63
C ARG A 67 6.23 -12.25 20.87
N TYR A 68 4.92 -12.49 20.81
CA TYR A 68 4.33 -13.62 20.09
C TYR A 68 4.67 -13.60 18.61
N VAL A 69 4.47 -12.47 17.92
CA VAL A 69 4.76 -12.39 16.48
C VAL A 69 6.26 -12.40 16.19
N GLU A 70 7.08 -11.79 17.05
CA GLU A 70 8.55 -11.83 16.94
C GLU A 70 9.09 -13.26 17.09
N ALA A 71 8.53 -14.07 17.97
CA ALA A 71 8.90 -15.48 18.11
C ALA A 71 8.49 -16.37 16.91
N LEU A 72 7.58 -15.88 16.06
CA LEU A 72 7.29 -16.45 14.74
C LEU A 72 8.24 -15.92 13.65
N GLY A 73 9.06 -14.91 13.94
CA GLY A 73 9.93 -14.23 12.97
C GLY A 73 9.26 -13.07 12.22
N ALA A 74 8.13 -12.55 12.73
CA ALA A 74 7.39 -11.44 12.15
C ALA A 74 7.51 -10.17 13.02
N SER A 75 7.25 -9.01 12.42
CA SER A 75 7.22 -7.71 13.12
C SER A 75 5.77 -7.26 13.35
N LEU A 76 5.48 -6.68 14.51
CA LEU A 76 4.14 -6.18 14.81
C LEU A 76 3.95 -4.78 14.20
N ARG A 77 2.94 -4.63 13.34
CA ARG A 77 2.39 -3.33 12.94
C ARG A 77 0.96 -3.20 13.46
N ILE A 78 0.63 -2.04 14.02
CA ILE A 78 -0.73 -1.71 14.42
C ILE A 78 -1.13 -0.43 13.70
N ASP A 79 -2.29 -0.47 13.05
CA ASP A 79 -2.84 0.63 12.28
C ASP A 79 -4.21 1.05 12.86
N ALA A 80 -4.48 2.35 12.95
CA ALA A 80 -5.79 2.91 13.28
C ALA A 80 -6.45 3.50 12.04
N ALA A 81 -7.71 3.14 11.78
CA ALA A 81 -8.44 3.63 10.62
C ALA A 81 -9.59 4.58 11.01
N PHE A 82 -9.72 5.71 10.32
CA PHE A 82 -10.78 6.71 10.52
C PHE A 82 -11.47 7.02 9.20
N PRO A 83 -12.79 7.30 9.17
CA PRO A 83 -13.45 7.77 7.95
C PRO A 83 -12.81 9.05 7.40
N VAL A 84 -12.70 9.16 6.06
CA VAL A 84 -12.06 10.32 5.37
C VAL A 84 -12.79 11.65 5.62
N HIS A 85 -14.05 11.62 6.05
CA HIS A 85 -14.82 12.82 6.40
C HIS A 85 -14.74 13.18 7.89
N SER A 86 -14.00 12.41 8.69
CA SER A 86 -13.82 12.74 10.11
C SER A 86 -12.87 13.93 10.23
N GLU A 87 -13.38 15.06 10.76
CA GLU A 87 -12.53 16.21 11.13
C GLU A 87 -11.37 15.78 12.04
N PHE A 88 -11.58 14.74 12.85
CA PHE A 88 -10.55 14.18 13.72
C PHE A 88 -9.44 13.47 12.94
N GLY A 89 -9.79 12.67 11.92
CA GLY A 89 -8.82 11.99 11.05
C GLY A 89 -7.95 12.98 10.27
N VAL A 90 -8.56 14.04 9.71
CA VAL A 90 -7.85 15.12 9.00
C VAL A 90 -6.83 15.82 9.91
N ARG A 91 -7.25 16.18 11.14
CA ARG A 91 -6.39 16.90 12.09
C ARG A 91 -5.23 16.06 12.60
N ILE A 92 -5.45 14.78 12.87
CA ILE A 92 -4.39 13.89 13.36
C ILE A 92 -3.39 13.57 12.22
N GLN A 93 -3.87 13.36 10.99
CA GLN A 93 -2.98 13.17 9.83
C GLN A 93 -2.07 14.37 9.61
N ALA A 94 -2.60 15.59 9.69
CA ALA A 94 -1.83 16.82 9.54
C ALA A 94 -0.73 16.96 10.62
N LYS A 95 -0.93 16.38 11.82
CA LYS A 95 0.04 16.42 12.92
C LYS A 95 1.03 15.26 12.95
N LEU A 96 0.60 14.05 12.57
CA LEU A 96 1.37 12.81 12.72
C LEU A 96 1.89 12.22 11.40
N GLY A 97 1.49 12.76 10.24
CA GLY A 97 2.03 12.36 8.94
C GLY A 97 1.67 10.94 8.47
N GLY A 98 0.59 10.34 8.99
CA GLY A 98 0.19 8.97 8.67
C GLY A 98 -0.30 8.76 7.23
N ALA A 99 -0.24 7.51 6.76
CA ALA A 99 -0.44 7.10 5.37
C ALA A 99 -1.86 6.53 5.12
N VAL A 100 -2.56 7.07 4.12
CA VAL A 100 -3.87 6.59 3.67
C VAL A 100 -3.70 5.22 2.98
N ALA A 101 -4.39 4.18 3.47
CA ALA A 101 -4.32 2.83 2.91
C ALA A 101 -5.64 2.34 2.31
N ASP A 102 -6.73 3.10 2.38
CA ASP A 102 -8.00 2.75 1.75
C ASP A 102 -8.73 4.01 1.27
N ASP A 103 -9.47 3.91 0.16
CA ASP A 103 -10.07 5.06 -0.52
C ASP A 103 -11.07 5.81 0.37
N ASP A 104 -11.58 5.19 1.45
CA ASP A 104 -12.54 5.77 2.40
C ASP A 104 -12.03 5.95 3.84
N GLN A 105 -10.76 5.61 4.14
CA GLN A 105 -10.23 5.69 5.51
C GLN A 105 -8.81 6.28 5.64
N TYR A 106 -8.61 7.19 6.60
CA TYR A 106 -7.29 7.59 7.11
C TYR A 106 -6.70 6.47 7.96
N VAL A 107 -5.53 5.97 7.58
CA VAL A 107 -4.81 4.95 8.36
C VAL A 107 -3.58 5.55 9.03
N LEU A 108 -3.44 5.34 10.33
CA LEU A 108 -2.31 5.82 11.13
C LEU A 108 -1.52 4.64 11.66
N PRO A 109 -0.21 4.54 11.38
CA PRO A 109 0.63 3.59 12.08
C PRO A 109 0.72 4.02 13.54
N ILE A 110 0.29 3.15 14.45
CA ILE A 110 0.34 3.34 15.90
C ILE A 110 1.64 2.76 16.46
N PHE A 111 2.04 1.60 15.94
CA PHE A 111 3.27 0.89 16.32
C PHE A 111 3.90 0.24 15.08
N GLY A 112 5.21 0.40 14.92
CA GLY A 112 5.98 -0.14 13.80
C GLY A 112 7.19 0.75 13.50
N ASP A 113 8.38 0.23 13.81
CA ASP A 113 9.73 0.80 13.74
C ASP A 113 10.00 2.02 14.66
N ARG A 114 10.43 1.71 15.90
CA ARG A 114 11.25 2.61 16.74
C ARG A 114 12.71 2.64 16.26
N ASP A 115 12.90 2.73 14.96
CA ASP A 115 14.18 3.10 14.40
C ASP A 115 13.91 4.25 13.43
N ASP A 116 14.82 5.22 13.39
CA ASP A 116 14.69 6.51 12.73
C ASP A 116 14.62 6.41 11.19
N THR A 117 14.31 5.23 10.66
CA THR A 117 14.01 4.95 9.27
C THR A 117 12.54 5.23 8.98
N ARG A 118 12.24 6.47 8.59
CA ARG A 118 11.07 6.78 7.73
C ARG A 118 10.89 5.65 6.71
N PRO A 119 9.66 5.23 6.37
CA PRO A 119 9.47 4.05 5.54
C PRO A 119 10.29 4.19 4.27
N ALA A 120 11.18 3.22 4.07
CA ALA A 120 11.95 3.02 2.86
C ALA A 120 11.02 3.28 1.66
N LYS A 121 11.37 4.28 0.86
CA LYS A 121 10.84 4.58 -0.48
C LYS A 121 9.84 3.53 -0.98
N ARG A 122 8.55 3.74 -0.69
CA ARG A 122 7.53 2.75 -1.01
C ARG A 122 7.16 2.86 -2.48
N ASP A 123 7.57 1.87 -3.27
CA ASP A 123 7.11 1.74 -4.65
C ASP A 123 5.60 1.42 -4.65
N ILE A 124 4.88 1.95 -5.63
CA ILE A 124 3.42 1.80 -5.74
C ILE A 124 3.04 1.23 -7.10
N VAL A 125 1.83 0.72 -7.25
CA VAL A 125 1.20 0.40 -8.52
C VAL A 125 0.02 1.35 -8.71
N ILE A 126 -0.05 2.04 -9.83
CA ILE A 126 -1.13 2.97 -10.18
C ILE A 126 -1.90 2.47 -11.39
N SER A 127 -3.24 2.50 -11.32
CA SER A 127 -4.09 2.16 -12.46
C SER A 127 -4.29 3.37 -13.37
N ILE A 128 -4.02 3.22 -14.66
CA ILE A 128 -4.14 4.27 -15.68
C ILE A 128 -4.86 3.70 -16.90
N LYS A 129 -5.75 4.47 -17.53
CA LYS A 129 -6.39 4.03 -18.79
C LYS A 129 -5.36 3.95 -19.94
N PRO A 130 -5.49 2.99 -20.89
CA PRO A 130 -4.54 2.80 -21.98
C PRO A 130 -4.15 4.06 -22.76
N ASN A 131 -5.14 4.91 -23.08
CA ASN A 131 -4.92 6.17 -23.81
C ASN A 131 -4.02 7.16 -23.05
N TYR A 132 -3.93 7.06 -21.72
CA TYR A 132 -3.08 7.92 -20.90
C TYR A 132 -1.74 7.27 -20.58
N SER A 133 -1.69 5.95 -20.35
CA SER A 133 -0.43 5.24 -20.09
C SER A 133 0.50 5.30 -21.32
N GLY A 134 -0.03 5.19 -22.54
CA GLY A 134 0.73 5.41 -23.77
C GLY A 134 1.39 6.79 -23.81
N LYS A 135 0.60 7.86 -23.58
CA LYS A 135 1.10 9.24 -23.55
C LYS A 135 2.17 9.49 -22.49
N ILE A 136 2.13 8.75 -21.38
CA ILE A 136 3.17 8.82 -20.33
C ILE A 136 4.49 8.26 -20.87
N PHE A 137 4.45 7.08 -21.51
CA PHE A 137 5.65 6.46 -22.08
C PHE A 137 6.21 7.24 -23.28
N ASP A 138 5.35 7.89 -24.05
CA ASP A 138 5.76 8.76 -25.16
C ASP A 138 6.28 10.13 -24.68
N GLY A 139 6.28 10.39 -23.36
CA GLY A 139 6.75 11.64 -22.77
C GLY A 139 5.80 12.84 -22.93
N VAL A 140 4.63 12.64 -23.54
CA VAL A 140 3.61 13.67 -23.77
C VAL A 140 2.90 14.05 -22.47
N LYS A 141 2.57 13.05 -21.63
CA LYS A 141 1.90 13.24 -20.35
C LYS A 141 2.92 13.14 -19.21
N THR A 142 3.29 14.29 -18.66
CA THR A 142 4.27 14.40 -17.56
C THR A 142 3.62 14.63 -16.20
N ILE A 143 2.31 14.91 -16.17
CA ILE A 143 1.54 15.03 -14.92
C ILE A 143 0.45 13.97 -14.89
N GLU A 144 0.37 13.22 -13.79
CA GLU A 144 -0.80 12.41 -13.45
C GLU A 144 -1.66 13.14 -12.43
N LEU A 145 -2.96 13.26 -12.72
CA LEU A 145 -3.92 13.91 -11.85
C LEU A 145 -4.64 12.86 -11.03
N ARG A 146 -4.82 13.12 -9.73
CA ARG A 146 -5.51 12.21 -8.83
C ARG A 146 -6.44 12.99 -7.92
N ARG A 147 -7.64 12.43 -7.68
CA ARG A 147 -8.58 12.94 -6.68
C ARG A 147 -8.01 12.83 -5.25
N ARG A 148 -7.24 11.77 -4.99
CA ARG A 148 -6.58 11.48 -3.71
C ARG A 148 -5.23 10.81 -3.96
N PHE A 149 -4.19 11.18 -3.21
CA PHE A 149 -2.88 10.53 -3.29
C PHE A 149 -2.13 10.62 -1.95
N PRO A 150 -1.46 9.55 -1.49
CA PRO A 150 -0.69 9.56 -0.24
C PRO A 150 0.52 10.50 -0.35
N LEU A 151 0.56 11.50 0.53
CA LEU A 151 1.73 12.39 0.66
C LEU A 151 2.95 11.71 1.29
N SER A 152 2.78 10.50 1.85
CA SER A 152 3.85 9.67 2.39
C SER A 152 4.73 9.01 1.31
N VAL A 153 4.35 9.10 0.03
CA VAL A 153 5.20 8.64 -1.07
C VAL A 153 6.39 9.58 -1.17
N ALA A 154 7.57 9.05 -0.84
CA ALA A 154 8.81 9.80 -0.90
C ALA A 154 9.09 10.28 -2.34
N PRO A 155 9.54 11.53 -2.52
CA PRO A 155 10.11 12.00 -3.79
C PRO A 155 11.10 10.97 -4.37
N GLY A 156 10.92 10.66 -5.65
CA GLY A 156 11.68 9.67 -6.39
C GLY A 156 11.19 8.22 -6.27
N ALA A 157 10.08 7.94 -5.57
CA ALA A 157 9.44 6.61 -5.52
C ALA A 157 9.12 6.07 -6.93
N THR A 158 9.16 4.75 -7.09
CA THR A 158 8.78 4.11 -8.35
C THR A 158 7.30 3.81 -8.34
N ALA A 159 6.58 4.27 -9.35
CA ALA A 159 5.22 3.84 -9.63
C ALA A 159 5.22 2.87 -10.82
N TYR A 160 4.70 1.68 -10.62
CA TYR A 160 4.41 0.73 -11.68
C TYR A 160 3.04 1.05 -12.28
N ILE A 161 2.95 1.10 -13.60
CA ILE A 161 1.74 1.47 -14.30
C ILE A 161 0.98 0.19 -14.64
N TYR A 162 -0.18 0.01 -14.02
CA TYR A 162 -1.17 -0.97 -14.46
C TYR A 162 -2.11 -0.31 -15.46
N SER A 163 -2.08 -0.79 -16.70
CA SER A 163 -3.00 -0.35 -17.74
C SER A 163 -4.33 -1.09 -17.59
N THR A 164 -5.43 -0.34 -17.48
CA THR A 164 -6.77 -0.92 -17.31
C THR A 164 -7.27 -1.55 -18.61
N SER A 165 -8.54 -2.00 -18.63
CA SER A 165 -9.17 -2.53 -19.85
C SER A 165 -9.01 -1.59 -21.06
N PRO A 166 -8.74 -2.11 -22.27
CA PRO A 166 -8.65 -3.55 -22.62
C PRO A 166 -7.28 -4.21 -22.37
N GLU A 167 -6.22 -3.47 -22.03
CA GLU A 167 -4.87 -4.03 -21.91
C GLU A 167 -4.70 -4.92 -20.67
N MET A 168 -5.27 -4.51 -19.53
CA MET A 168 -5.31 -5.27 -18.27
C MET A 168 -3.95 -5.86 -17.84
N ALA A 169 -2.89 -5.06 -17.87
CA ALA A 169 -1.53 -5.52 -17.63
C ALA A 169 -0.66 -4.46 -16.93
N LEU A 170 0.37 -4.90 -16.21
CA LEU A 170 1.45 -4.02 -15.77
C LEU A 170 2.36 -3.74 -16.98
N VAL A 171 2.42 -2.48 -17.42
CA VAL A 171 3.02 -2.10 -18.71
C VAL A 171 4.34 -1.35 -18.60
N GLY A 172 4.71 -0.90 -17.40
CA GLY A 172 5.96 -0.19 -17.19
C GLY A 172 6.13 0.37 -15.78
N ALA A 173 7.19 1.15 -15.62
CA ALA A 173 7.53 1.84 -14.39
C ALA A 173 7.82 3.32 -14.68
N ILE A 174 7.61 4.17 -13.69
CA ILE A 174 7.89 5.61 -13.74
C ILE A 174 8.34 6.11 -12.37
N LYS A 175 9.02 7.25 -12.33
CA LYS A 175 9.37 7.93 -11.07
C LYS A 175 8.37 9.02 -10.77
N ILE A 176 7.97 9.12 -9.50
CA ILE A 176 7.20 10.26 -8.99
C ILE A 176 8.20 11.22 -8.36
N GLU A 177 8.46 12.33 -9.02
CA GLU A 177 9.41 13.34 -8.53
C GLU A 177 8.84 14.15 -7.40
N ASN A 178 7.59 14.59 -7.55
CA ASN A 178 6.90 15.42 -6.59
C ASN A 178 5.39 15.19 -6.66
N VAL A 179 4.70 15.48 -5.56
CA VAL A 179 3.25 15.46 -5.45
C VAL A 179 2.80 16.84 -4.94
N GLU A 180 1.96 17.50 -5.71
CA GLU A 180 1.41 18.81 -5.36
C GLU A 180 -0.08 18.66 -5.06
N ARG A 181 -0.54 19.12 -3.88
CA ARG A 181 -1.96 19.26 -3.54
C ARG A 181 -2.36 20.71 -3.81
N LEU A 182 -3.36 20.92 -4.66
CA LEU A 182 -3.77 22.25 -5.13
C LEU A 182 -5.29 22.33 -5.25
N GLU A 183 -5.84 23.54 -5.08
CA GLU A 183 -7.21 23.86 -5.47
C GLU A 183 -7.44 23.57 -6.96
N LEU A 184 -8.65 23.12 -7.33
CA LEU A 184 -8.94 22.69 -8.71
C LEU A 184 -8.71 23.79 -9.76
N SER A 185 -8.97 25.05 -9.40
CA SER A 185 -8.73 26.20 -10.28
C SER A 185 -7.25 26.35 -10.62
N VAL A 186 -6.38 26.24 -9.61
CA VAL A 186 -4.92 26.31 -9.71
C VAL A 186 -4.38 25.05 -10.38
N LEU A 187 -4.87 23.88 -10.00
CA LEU A 187 -4.50 22.58 -10.55
C LEU A 187 -4.72 22.55 -12.07
N TRP A 188 -5.90 22.99 -12.53
CA TRP A 188 -6.21 23.09 -13.96
C TRP A 188 -5.29 24.08 -14.68
N LYS A 189 -5.16 25.31 -14.15
CA LYS A 189 -4.36 26.36 -14.77
C LYS A 189 -2.89 25.95 -14.91
N LYS A 190 -2.34 25.28 -13.90
CA LYS A 190 -0.92 24.91 -13.85
C LYS A 190 -0.61 23.62 -14.61
N HIS A 191 -1.49 22.61 -14.54
CA HIS A 191 -1.16 21.25 -14.99
C HIS A 191 -2.11 20.68 -16.05
N GLY A 192 -3.22 21.33 -16.41
CA GLY A 192 -4.20 20.80 -17.35
C GLY A 192 -3.61 20.40 -18.70
N ARG A 193 -2.69 21.21 -19.25
CA ARG A 193 -1.98 20.91 -20.50
C ARG A 193 -1.06 19.68 -20.37
N SER A 194 -0.23 19.64 -19.33
CA SER A 194 0.72 18.56 -19.08
C SER A 194 0.07 17.24 -18.65
N ALA A 195 -1.17 17.30 -18.14
CA ALA A 195 -1.97 16.14 -17.80
C ALA A 195 -2.63 15.46 -19.02
N SER A 196 -2.60 16.10 -20.19
CA SER A 196 -3.14 15.59 -21.45
C SER A 196 -4.62 15.18 -21.40
N ILE A 197 -5.43 15.92 -20.63
CA ILE A 197 -6.87 15.71 -20.41
C ILE A 197 -7.68 16.94 -20.87
N LYS A 198 -8.90 16.75 -21.36
CA LYS A 198 -9.79 17.87 -21.73
C LYS A 198 -10.41 18.51 -20.48
N LYS A 199 -10.79 19.79 -20.55
CA LYS A 199 -11.40 20.50 -19.42
C LYS A 199 -12.69 19.83 -18.95
N VAL A 200 -13.57 19.43 -19.88
CA VAL A 200 -14.82 18.72 -19.56
C VAL A 200 -14.55 17.44 -18.76
N GLU A 201 -13.58 16.62 -19.20
CA GLU A 201 -13.20 15.38 -18.52
C GLU A 201 -12.55 15.66 -17.15
N PHE A 202 -11.79 16.75 -17.02
CA PHE A 202 -11.23 17.19 -15.75
C PHE A 202 -12.34 17.58 -14.76
N ASP A 203 -13.31 18.39 -15.20
CA ASP A 203 -14.39 18.87 -14.35
C ASP A 203 -15.31 17.71 -13.91
N GLU A 204 -15.60 16.77 -14.81
CA GLU A 204 -16.32 15.54 -14.48
C GLU A 204 -15.54 14.68 -13.48
N TYR A 205 -14.24 14.47 -13.72
CA TYR A 205 -13.40 13.64 -12.87
C TYR A 205 -13.27 14.20 -11.44
N PHE A 206 -13.18 15.52 -11.29
CA PHE A 206 -13.06 16.21 -10.00
C PHE A 206 -14.41 16.71 -9.43
N SER A 207 -15.54 16.32 -10.01
CA SER A 207 -16.86 16.72 -9.53
C SER A 207 -17.06 16.40 -8.05
N GLY A 208 -17.54 17.39 -7.30
CA GLY A 208 -17.76 17.32 -5.85
C GLY A 208 -16.52 17.49 -4.98
N LEU A 209 -15.38 17.92 -5.55
CA LEU A 209 -14.15 18.21 -4.82
C LEU A 209 -13.74 19.68 -4.98
N GLU A 210 -13.00 20.22 -4.01
CA GLU A 210 -12.41 21.57 -4.08
C GLU A 210 -10.91 21.53 -4.41
N GLU A 211 -10.27 20.38 -4.18
CA GLU A 211 -8.84 20.17 -4.36
C GLU A 211 -8.54 18.84 -5.06
N GLY A 212 -7.32 18.75 -5.61
CA GLY A 212 -6.79 17.55 -6.21
C GLY A 212 -5.27 17.47 -6.12
N PHE A 213 -4.72 16.38 -6.63
CA PHE A 213 -3.29 16.09 -6.60
C PHE A 213 -2.72 16.04 -8.01
N ALA A 214 -1.55 16.65 -8.21
CA ALA A 214 -0.72 16.52 -9.40
C ALA A 214 0.58 15.80 -9.05
N LEU A 215 0.77 14.64 -9.66
CA LEU A 215 2.00 13.85 -9.54
C LEU A 215 2.88 14.20 -10.72
N ARG A 216 4.07 14.72 -10.44
CA ARG A 216 5.10 14.93 -11.46
C ARG A 216 5.78 13.61 -11.77
N LEU A 217 5.64 13.18 -13.02
CA LEU A 217 6.15 11.92 -13.51
C LEU A 217 7.45 12.15 -14.29
N SER A 218 8.45 11.29 -14.06
CA SER A 218 9.69 11.31 -14.83
C SER A 218 10.28 9.91 -15.04
N THR A 219 11.23 9.82 -15.96
CA THR A 219 11.92 8.55 -16.27
C THR A 219 10.94 7.42 -16.63
N PRO A 220 9.99 7.64 -17.57
CA PRO A 220 9.08 6.58 -17.99
C PRO A 220 9.87 5.44 -18.61
N ARG A 221 9.62 4.22 -18.17
CA ARG A 221 10.20 3.00 -18.75
C ARG A 221 9.11 1.99 -19.03
N ARG A 222 8.87 1.74 -20.32
CA ARG A 222 7.95 0.69 -20.76
C ARG A 222 8.60 -0.68 -20.59
N PHE A 223 7.83 -1.69 -20.19
CA PHE A 223 8.32 -3.06 -20.14
C PHE A 223 8.32 -3.69 -21.53
N THR A 224 9.37 -4.44 -21.83
CA THR A 224 9.49 -5.21 -23.07
C THR A 224 8.37 -6.25 -23.19
N ARG A 225 7.97 -6.84 -22.07
CA ARG A 225 6.83 -7.75 -21.95
C ARG A 225 5.90 -7.28 -20.83
N PRO A 226 4.67 -6.84 -21.13
CA PRO A 226 3.68 -6.55 -20.09
C PRO A 226 3.31 -7.79 -19.27
N LEU A 227 3.11 -7.62 -17.97
CA LEU A 227 2.63 -8.68 -17.08
C LEU A 227 1.10 -8.62 -17.01
N THR A 228 0.44 -9.60 -17.60
CA THR A 228 -1.03 -9.60 -17.70
C THR A 228 -1.71 -9.84 -16.35
N LEU A 229 -2.97 -9.40 -16.19
CA LEU A 229 -3.72 -9.61 -14.95
C LEU A 229 -3.82 -11.10 -14.53
N PRO A 230 -4.05 -12.08 -15.44
CA PRO A 230 -3.99 -13.49 -15.08
C PRO A 230 -2.64 -13.92 -14.49
N GLU A 231 -1.54 -13.53 -15.13
CA GLU A 231 -0.19 -13.83 -14.65
C GLU A 231 0.09 -13.18 -13.29
N LEU A 232 -0.34 -11.93 -13.10
CA LEU A 232 -0.18 -11.22 -11.83
C LEU A 232 -1.00 -11.85 -10.70
N LYS A 233 -2.21 -12.35 -11.01
CA LYS A 233 -3.07 -13.05 -10.04
C LYS A 233 -2.44 -14.37 -9.61
N GLU A 234 -1.97 -15.16 -10.55
CA GLU A 234 -1.39 -16.47 -10.29
C GLU A 234 -0.07 -16.37 -9.52
N ARG A 235 0.82 -15.46 -9.92
CA ARG A 235 2.16 -15.34 -9.33
C ARG A 235 2.19 -14.53 -8.04
N PHE A 236 1.31 -13.55 -7.87
CA PHE A 236 1.42 -12.55 -6.79
C PHE A 236 0.12 -12.29 -6.02
N GLY A 237 -0.96 -13.02 -6.33
CA GLY A 237 -2.29 -12.76 -5.74
C GLY A 237 -2.79 -11.34 -6.02
N PHE A 238 -2.37 -10.75 -7.15
CA PHE A 238 -2.62 -9.35 -7.46
C PHE A 238 -4.10 -9.08 -7.76
N LYS A 239 -4.62 -7.98 -7.21
CA LYS A 239 -5.92 -7.40 -7.59
C LYS A 239 -5.68 -6.00 -8.14
N ALA A 240 -6.29 -5.69 -9.28
CA ALA A 240 -6.15 -4.39 -9.91
C ALA A 240 -6.65 -3.29 -8.94
N PRO A 241 -5.85 -2.25 -8.65
CA PRO A 241 -6.28 -1.18 -7.78
C PRO A 241 -7.29 -0.29 -8.50
N GLN A 242 -8.27 0.23 -7.77
CA GLN A 242 -9.17 1.26 -8.29
C GLN A 242 -8.45 2.62 -8.41
N SER A 243 -7.54 2.93 -7.47
CA SER A 243 -6.67 4.10 -7.51
C SER A 243 -5.19 3.69 -7.55
N PHE A 244 -4.63 3.22 -6.44
CA PHE A 244 -3.26 2.71 -6.34
C PHE A 244 -3.17 1.59 -5.29
N LEU A 245 -2.06 0.84 -5.27
CA LEU A 245 -1.67 -0.06 -4.18
C LEU A 245 -0.17 0.02 -3.93
N TYR A 246 0.31 -0.33 -2.74
CA TYR A 246 1.74 -0.48 -2.51
C TYR A 246 2.25 -1.75 -3.18
N ALA A 247 3.38 -1.66 -3.88
CA ALA A 247 3.98 -2.83 -4.51
C ALA A 247 4.50 -3.78 -3.43
N LYS A 248 3.98 -5.00 -3.39
CA LYS A 248 4.46 -6.05 -2.47
C LYS A 248 5.94 -6.36 -2.73
N PRO A 249 6.74 -6.77 -1.71
CA PRO A 249 8.15 -7.11 -1.88
C PRO A 249 8.42 -8.09 -3.03
N ASP A 250 7.61 -9.14 -3.16
CA ASP A 250 7.78 -10.18 -4.19
C ASP A 250 7.55 -9.62 -5.60
N LEU A 251 6.57 -8.73 -5.75
CA LEU A 251 6.30 -8.03 -7.00
C LEU A 251 7.46 -7.08 -7.32
N GLN A 252 7.96 -6.33 -6.34
CA GLN A 252 9.12 -5.45 -6.54
C GLN A 252 10.37 -6.23 -6.96
N LYS A 253 10.62 -7.40 -6.34
CA LYS A 253 11.76 -8.28 -6.64
C LYS A 253 11.62 -8.91 -8.03
N ALA A 254 10.44 -9.40 -8.39
CA ALA A 254 10.17 -9.94 -9.71
C ALA A 254 10.37 -8.88 -10.80
N LEU A 255 9.86 -7.67 -10.58
CA LEU A 255 10.05 -6.57 -11.52
C LEU A 255 11.52 -6.21 -11.62
N ARG A 256 12.23 -6.01 -10.50
CA ARG A 256 13.69 -5.77 -10.49
C ARG A 256 14.51 -6.84 -11.20
N ASN A 257 14.14 -8.12 -11.08
CA ASN A 257 14.87 -9.25 -11.68
C ASN A 257 14.53 -9.45 -13.17
N GLU A 258 13.28 -9.21 -13.58
CA GLU A 258 12.92 -9.11 -15.01
C GLU A 258 13.64 -7.92 -15.68
N HIS A 259 14.18 -6.98 -14.88
CA HIS A 259 15.06 -5.90 -15.35
C HIS A 259 16.57 -6.23 -15.35
N THR A 260 17.01 -7.38 -14.81
CA THR A 260 18.42 -7.84 -14.90
C THR A 260 18.68 -8.82 -16.04
N ASN A 261 17.64 -9.28 -16.75
CA ASN A 261 17.76 -10.13 -17.95
C ASN A 261 17.40 -9.36 -19.23
N ILE A 262 18.08 -8.25 -19.48
CA ILE A 262 18.19 -7.68 -20.83
C ILE A 262 19.68 -7.41 -21.02
N SER A 263 20.27 -8.20 -21.92
CA SER A 263 21.67 -8.22 -22.32
C SER A 263 22.23 -6.83 -22.64
N ASP A 264 23.55 -6.70 -22.45
CA ASP A 264 24.42 -5.63 -22.93
C ASP A 264 24.11 -5.16 -24.36
#